data_AF-A0AAD3CLW0-F1
#
_entry.id   AF-A0AAD3CLW0-F1
#
_cell.length_a   1.000
_cell.length_b   1.000
_cell.length_c   1.000
_cell.angle_alpha   90.00
_cell.angle_beta   90.00
_cell.angle_gamma   90.00
#
_symmetry.space_group_name_H-M   'P 1'
#
loop_
_entity.id
_entity.type
_entity.pdbx_description
1 polymer ?
#
loop_
_entity_poly.entity_id
_entity_poly.type
_entity_poly.pdbx_seq_one_letter_code
_entity_poly.pdbx_strand_id
1 'polypeptide(L)'
;MQNMQEKYLFIFTFGAFLFISLQLLSSSDVLTKIKLLSVKRDRGPKYNEKELDKKRAGNNGKVDREKQRLCLLAGPHKTGTSSVQTNMYRWSKPTISFSDSKFEQLPEPIISWIWPVPLDIARLEHEDNHTWAWTPSKVFYPMMEALQNRKRVPKRNLFQKLSVDEIIKSYRNTIGKYWEEGKNIVMGTEAMDLIVKLPEGPSMLSKFRKRIMPQSIDGDQINVVIMYRTPKVKHLVSMWLQNCNRPIDDKFYEWITTTGNTLGALDSLGMVELIHNRTDWNIDLIHLGSLNDVGWDVSNYVACNILGNECVNKIPNGLNKSETVITNVRSSSRNPNVPNETLDEMDVVINQYDCNYIHLLSNPRINIHFPRPFKELKKKCEGVRHHTRAEMKSKIVEIAKKGGKIF
;
A
#
# COMPACT_ATOMS: atom_id res chain seq x y z
N MET A 1 -42.24 25.79 -30.71
CA MET A 1 -41.02 24.97 -30.71
C MET A 1 -41.06 24.07 -29.47
N GLN A 2 -41.91 23.05 -29.39
CA GLN A 2 -42.02 21.80 -30.17
C GLN A 2 -40.84 20.84 -29.95
N ASN A 3 -41.19 19.68 -29.36
CA ASN A 3 -40.60 18.34 -29.45
C ASN A 3 -39.21 18.10 -28.82
N MET A 4 -39.13 17.21 -27.82
CA MET A 4 -39.27 15.77 -28.00
C MET A 4 -39.49 15.05 -26.67
N GLN A 5 -40.44 14.12 -26.69
CA GLN A 5 -40.79 13.20 -25.64
C GLN A 5 -40.70 11.77 -26.23
N GLU A 6 -40.40 10.82 -25.35
CA GLU A 6 -40.78 9.39 -25.37
C GLU A 6 -39.91 8.29 -26.02
N LYS A 7 -40.09 7.12 -25.38
CA LYS A 7 -39.78 5.71 -25.71
C LYS A 7 -38.40 5.25 -25.19
N TYR A 8 -38.29 4.27 -24.30
CA TYR A 8 -38.85 2.92 -24.38
C TYR A 8 -39.18 2.28 -23.02
N LEU A 9 -40.27 1.51 -23.03
CA LEU A 9 -40.71 0.49 -22.07
C LEU A 9 -40.29 -0.87 -22.62
N PHE A 10 -39.67 -1.76 -21.82
CA PHE A 10 -39.76 -3.21 -22.06
C PHE A 10 -39.67 -4.00 -20.75
N ILE A 11 -40.65 -4.86 -20.60
CA ILE A 11 -40.97 -5.79 -19.50
C ILE A 11 -40.09 -7.03 -19.62
N PHE A 12 -39.63 -7.63 -18.50
CA PHE A 12 -39.71 -9.08 -18.28
C PHE A 12 -39.53 -9.44 -16.80
N THR A 13 -40.54 -10.14 -16.29
CA THR A 13 -40.62 -10.79 -14.97
C THR A 13 -40.34 -12.29 -15.07
N PHE A 14 -40.09 -12.89 -13.90
CA PHE A 14 -40.25 -14.31 -13.52
C PHE A 14 -39.08 -15.29 -13.73
N GLY A 15 -38.77 -16.03 -12.65
CA GLY A 15 -37.98 -17.26 -12.68
C GLY A 15 -37.38 -17.67 -11.33
N ALA A 16 -38.21 -18.08 -10.36
CA ALA A 16 -37.78 -18.78 -9.15
C ALA A 16 -38.10 -20.28 -9.28
N PHE A 17 -37.15 -21.18 -9.01
CA PHE A 17 -37.30 -22.62 -8.67
C PHE A 17 -35.89 -23.13 -8.26
N LEU A 18 -35.57 -23.45 -6.99
CA LEU A 18 -35.84 -24.65 -6.16
C LEU A 18 -35.17 -25.95 -6.67
N PHE A 19 -34.25 -26.54 -5.86
CA PHE A 19 -33.92 -27.97 -5.62
C PHE A 19 -32.56 -28.05 -4.89
N ILE A 20 -32.45 -28.28 -3.56
CA ILE A 20 -32.56 -29.54 -2.77
C ILE A 20 -31.48 -30.60 -3.10
N SER A 21 -30.45 -30.61 -2.24
CA SER A 21 -29.94 -31.72 -1.40
C SER A 21 -29.21 -32.96 -1.94
N LEU A 22 -28.14 -33.28 -1.19
CA LEU A 22 -27.60 -34.60 -0.79
C LEU A 22 -26.83 -35.45 -1.82
N GLN A 23 -25.55 -35.76 -1.51
CA GLN A 23 -25.18 -37.12 -1.06
C GLN A 23 -23.75 -37.19 -0.48
N LEU A 24 -23.67 -37.98 0.61
CA LEU A 24 -22.50 -38.47 1.34
C LEU A 24 -21.94 -39.76 0.69
N LEU A 25 -20.81 -40.25 1.25
CA LEU A 25 -20.10 -41.54 1.07
C LEU A 25 -18.81 -41.39 0.23
N SER A 26 -17.64 -41.94 0.58
CA SER A 26 -17.25 -42.99 1.54
C SER A 26 -15.72 -42.94 1.77
N SER A 27 -15.28 -43.38 2.96
CA SER A 27 -14.26 -44.42 3.28
C SER A 27 -13.20 -44.77 2.21
N SER A 28 -11.94 -45.11 2.44
CA SER A 28 -11.15 -45.56 3.62
C SER A 28 -9.69 -45.78 3.18
N ASP A 29 -8.77 -45.67 4.14
CA ASP A 29 -7.50 -46.41 4.31
C ASP A 29 -6.48 -46.61 3.16
N VAL A 30 -5.27 -46.06 3.36
CA VAL A 30 -4.01 -46.75 3.01
C VAL A 30 -2.95 -46.50 4.11
N LEU A 31 -2.68 -47.56 4.88
CA LEU A 31 -1.50 -47.72 5.73
C LEU A 31 -0.20 -47.62 4.93
N THR A 32 0.78 -46.85 5.41
CA THR A 32 2.16 -46.95 4.90
C THR A 32 3.14 -47.24 6.04
N LYS A 33 3.87 -48.35 5.85
CA LYS A 33 4.97 -48.88 6.67
C LYS A 33 6.08 -47.84 6.87
N ILE A 34 6.46 -47.58 8.12
CA ILE A 34 7.69 -46.86 8.45
C ILE A 34 8.85 -47.87 8.40
N LYS A 35 9.75 -47.68 7.43
CA LYS A 35 11.06 -48.34 7.38
C LYS A 35 12.10 -47.35 7.91
N LEU A 36 12.67 -47.65 9.07
CA LEU A 36 13.87 -47.00 9.59
C LEU A 36 15.04 -47.27 8.63
N LEU A 37 15.57 -46.21 8.01
CA LEU A 37 16.84 -46.23 7.31
C LEU A 37 17.75 -45.16 7.92
N SER A 38 18.93 -45.62 8.34
CA SER A 38 20.00 -44.79 8.88
C SER A 38 20.53 -43.82 7.81
N VAL A 39 20.58 -42.54 8.13
CA VAL A 39 21.14 -41.50 7.28
C VAL A 39 22.67 -41.55 7.33
N LYS A 40 23.30 -42.07 6.29
CA LYS A 40 24.67 -41.69 5.91
C LYS A 40 24.62 -40.34 5.20
N ARG A 41 25.53 -39.43 5.57
CA ARG A 41 25.70 -38.11 4.91
C ARG A 41 26.24 -38.31 3.50
N ASP A 42 25.34 -38.39 2.53
CA ASP A 42 25.69 -38.25 1.11
C ASP A 42 25.78 -36.78 0.72
N ARG A 43 26.83 -36.45 -0.04
CA ARG A 43 27.04 -35.13 -0.63
C ARG A 43 25.87 -34.86 -1.57
N GLY A 44 25.13 -33.77 -1.32
CA GLY A 44 23.91 -33.43 -2.04
C GLY A 44 24.06 -33.44 -3.57
N PRO A 45 22.98 -33.78 -4.30
CA PRO A 45 23.03 -33.88 -5.76
C PRO A 45 23.40 -32.52 -6.36
N LYS A 46 24.40 -32.52 -7.25
CA LYS A 46 24.67 -31.39 -8.14
C LYS A 46 23.44 -31.18 -9.02
N TYR A 47 22.64 -30.17 -8.71
CA TYR A 47 21.53 -29.76 -9.56
C TYR A 47 22.06 -29.29 -10.91
N ASN A 48 21.60 -29.95 -11.97
CA ASN A 48 21.92 -29.60 -13.35
C ASN A 48 20.90 -28.55 -13.83
N GLU A 49 21.28 -27.27 -13.87
CA GLU A 49 20.39 -26.16 -14.28
C GLU A 49 19.71 -26.41 -15.63
N LYS A 50 20.35 -27.17 -16.54
CA LYS A 50 19.80 -27.52 -17.86
C LYS A 50 18.57 -28.44 -17.80
N GLU A 51 18.36 -29.17 -16.71
CA GLU A 51 17.21 -30.07 -16.55
C GLU A 51 15.97 -29.33 -16.01
N LEU A 52 16.17 -28.24 -15.25
CA LEU A 52 15.11 -27.35 -14.80
C LEU A 52 14.53 -26.52 -15.95
N ASP A 53 15.37 -26.07 -16.89
CA ASP A 53 14.93 -25.32 -18.07
C ASP A 53 14.11 -26.18 -19.05
N LYS A 54 14.45 -27.47 -19.19
CA LYS A 54 13.66 -28.41 -20.02
C LYS A 54 12.29 -28.75 -19.43
N LYS A 55 12.16 -28.84 -18.09
CA LYS A 55 10.85 -29.06 -17.43
C LYS A 55 9.95 -27.81 -17.50
N ARG A 56 10.51 -26.60 -17.61
CA ARG A 56 9.73 -25.36 -17.79
C ARG A 56 9.14 -25.23 -19.20
N ALA A 57 9.80 -25.74 -20.23
CA ALA A 57 9.34 -25.63 -21.62
C ALA A 57 8.16 -26.57 -21.96
N GLY A 58 7.94 -27.64 -21.19
CA GLY A 58 6.93 -28.67 -21.47
C GLY A 58 5.51 -28.37 -20.95
N ASN A 59 5.35 -27.31 -20.16
CA ASN A 59 4.07 -26.92 -19.57
C ASN A 59 3.81 -25.44 -19.90
N ASN A 60 3.75 -25.12 -21.19
CA ASN A 60 3.28 -23.83 -21.70
C ASN A 60 1.76 -23.72 -21.51
N GLY A 61 1.28 -23.85 -20.27
CA GLY A 61 -0.01 -23.31 -19.89
C GLY A 61 0.00 -21.85 -20.29
N LYS A 62 -0.82 -21.49 -21.29
CA LYS A 62 -0.91 -20.13 -21.82
C LYS A 62 -1.11 -19.20 -20.62
N VAL A 63 -0.13 -18.31 -20.38
CA VAL A 63 -0.23 -17.32 -19.31
C VAL A 63 -1.51 -16.53 -19.54
N ASP A 64 -2.43 -16.62 -18.60
CA ASP A 64 -3.69 -15.88 -18.63
C ASP A 64 -3.41 -14.43 -18.23
N ARG A 65 -2.94 -13.65 -19.21
CA ARG A 65 -2.56 -12.24 -19.01
C ARG A 65 -3.72 -11.40 -18.52
N GLU A 66 -4.96 -11.74 -18.87
CA GLU A 66 -6.16 -11.01 -18.45
C GLU A 66 -6.41 -11.10 -16.94
N LYS A 67 -5.88 -12.14 -16.29
CA LYS A 67 -5.96 -12.32 -14.83
C LYS A 67 -4.78 -11.75 -14.08
N GLN A 68 -3.70 -11.34 -14.75
CA GLN A 68 -2.55 -10.74 -14.07
C GLN A 68 -2.92 -9.38 -13.50
N ARG A 69 -2.48 -9.13 -12.27
CA ARG A 69 -2.74 -7.86 -11.57
C ARG A 69 -1.45 -7.29 -10.98
N LEU A 70 -1.40 -5.95 -10.92
CA LEU A 70 -0.38 -5.19 -10.23
C LEU A 70 -1.02 -4.34 -9.14
N CYS A 71 -0.60 -4.55 -7.89
CA CYS A 71 -1.08 -3.83 -6.73
C CYS A 71 -0.03 -2.84 -6.22
N LEU A 72 -0.35 -1.55 -6.23
CA LEU A 72 0.46 -0.47 -5.66
C LEU A 72 -0.07 -0.09 -4.27
N LEU A 73 0.74 -0.28 -3.23
CA LEU A 73 0.40 0.15 -1.87
C LEU A 73 0.81 1.62 -1.68
N ALA A 74 -0.06 2.53 -2.16
CA ALA A 74 0.13 3.97 -2.11
C ALA A 74 -0.59 4.58 -0.89
N GLY A 75 -0.19 4.18 0.31
CA GLY A 75 -0.70 4.79 1.54
C GLY A 75 0.13 6.02 1.92
N PRO A 76 -0.50 7.19 2.21
CA PRO A 76 0.22 8.31 2.78
C PRO A 76 1.02 7.89 4.02
N HIS A 77 2.19 8.49 4.24
CA HIS A 77 3.05 8.12 5.35
C HIS A 77 2.31 8.15 6.70
N LYS A 78 2.54 7.14 7.56
CA LYS A 78 1.84 6.91 8.85
C LYS A 78 0.36 6.53 8.78
N THR A 79 -0.08 5.99 7.65
CA THR A 79 -1.35 5.25 7.55
C THR A 79 -1.19 3.75 7.78
N GLY A 80 0.00 3.31 8.22
CA GLY A 80 0.30 1.90 8.43
C GLY A 80 0.94 1.20 7.23
N THR A 81 1.30 1.98 6.19
CA THR A 81 1.94 1.48 4.98
C THR A 81 3.22 0.71 5.28
N SER A 82 4.07 1.15 6.23
CA SER A 82 5.28 0.41 6.63
C SER A 82 4.99 -1.04 7.03
N SER A 83 4.02 -1.28 7.92
CA SER A 83 3.76 -2.65 8.40
C SER A 83 3.10 -3.49 7.32
N VAL A 84 2.23 -2.90 6.49
CA VAL A 84 1.68 -3.59 5.32
C VAL A 84 2.81 -3.96 4.35
N GLN A 85 3.76 -3.07 4.07
CA GLN A 85 4.93 -3.39 3.24
C GLN A 85 5.75 -4.53 3.82
N THR A 86 6.03 -4.52 5.13
CA THR A 86 6.81 -5.58 5.78
C THR A 86 6.08 -6.92 5.75
N ASN A 87 4.78 -6.93 6.05
CA ASN A 87 3.96 -8.14 6.00
C ASN A 87 3.83 -8.64 4.55
N MET A 88 3.54 -7.78 3.56
CA MET A 88 3.47 -8.19 2.16
C MET A 88 4.80 -8.72 1.64
N TYR A 89 5.93 -8.10 1.99
CA TYR A 89 7.25 -8.62 1.64
C TYR A 89 7.47 -10.04 2.20
N ARG A 90 7.11 -10.26 3.48
CA ARG A 90 7.22 -11.58 4.14
C ARG A 90 6.30 -12.64 3.54
N TRP A 91 5.07 -12.25 3.18
CA TRP A 91 4.03 -13.19 2.74
C TRP A 91 4.10 -13.49 1.25
N SER A 92 4.56 -12.52 0.45
CA SER A 92 4.90 -12.72 -0.95
C SER A 92 6.15 -13.58 -1.09
N LYS A 93 6.43 -14.12 -2.28
CA LYS A 93 7.72 -14.76 -2.54
C LYS A 93 8.80 -13.68 -2.65
N PRO A 94 9.67 -13.49 -1.64
CA PRO A 94 10.71 -12.49 -1.74
C PRO A 94 11.69 -12.91 -2.84
N THR A 95 12.09 -11.97 -3.68
CA THR A 95 13.04 -12.24 -4.76
C THR A 95 14.48 -12.35 -4.25
N ILE A 96 14.70 -12.01 -2.98
CA ILE A 96 16.01 -11.95 -2.34
C ILE A 96 15.88 -12.50 -0.92
N SER A 97 16.75 -13.45 -0.59
CA SER A 97 17.04 -13.89 0.78
C SER A 97 18.51 -13.56 1.05
N PHE A 98 18.80 -12.68 2.00
CA PHE A 98 20.17 -12.39 2.40
C PHE A 98 20.63 -13.47 3.39
N SER A 99 21.44 -14.44 2.93
CA SER A 99 21.91 -15.59 3.73
C SER A 99 22.66 -15.22 4.99
N ASP A 100 23.22 -14.01 5.06
CA ASP A 100 24.18 -13.61 6.09
C ASP A 100 23.53 -12.85 7.25
N SER A 101 22.23 -12.62 7.17
CA SER A 101 21.45 -11.99 8.24
C SER A 101 20.43 -13.00 8.73
N LYS A 102 20.11 -12.95 10.03
CA LYS A 102 19.18 -13.83 10.77
C LYS A 102 17.72 -13.88 10.25
N PHE A 103 17.49 -13.65 8.97
CA PHE A 103 16.22 -13.91 8.32
C PHE A 103 16.18 -15.41 8.05
N GLU A 104 15.49 -16.10 8.96
CA GLU A 104 15.06 -17.49 8.80
C GLU A 104 14.56 -17.71 7.36
N GLN A 105 14.74 -18.94 6.85
CA GLN A 105 14.08 -19.38 5.63
C GLN A 105 12.61 -18.94 5.72
N LEU A 106 12.26 -17.95 4.90
CA LEU A 106 10.89 -17.46 4.89
C LEU A 106 10.01 -18.65 4.50
N PRO A 107 8.91 -18.90 5.22
CA PRO A 107 7.99 -19.97 4.88
C PRO A 107 7.58 -19.85 3.40
N GLU A 108 7.17 -20.96 2.80
CA GLU A 108 6.61 -20.94 1.44
C GLU A 108 5.63 -19.77 1.31
N PRO A 109 5.71 -19.00 0.21
CA PRO A 109 4.94 -17.78 0.04
C PRO A 109 3.46 -18.07 0.26
N ILE A 110 2.91 -17.33 1.22
CA ILE A 110 1.55 -17.47 1.71
C ILE A 110 0.57 -16.93 0.66
N ILE A 111 1.04 -16.00 -0.16
CA ILE A 111 0.25 -15.37 -1.22
C ILE A 111 0.90 -15.61 -2.59
N SER A 112 0.07 -15.77 -3.63
CA SER A 112 0.51 -16.01 -5.02
C SER A 112 1.09 -14.77 -5.71
N TRP A 113 1.58 -13.81 -4.95
CA TRP A 113 2.08 -12.52 -5.40
C TRP A 113 3.59 -12.42 -5.22
N ILE A 114 4.24 -11.64 -6.08
CA ILE A 114 5.68 -11.37 -6.02
C ILE A 114 5.91 -9.93 -5.56
N TRP A 115 6.90 -9.75 -4.69
CA TRP A 115 7.46 -8.45 -4.31
C TRP A 115 8.79 -8.23 -5.07
N PRO A 116 8.77 -7.55 -6.23
CA PRO A 116 9.85 -7.61 -7.21
C PRO A 116 11.03 -6.69 -6.82
N VAL A 117 11.91 -7.17 -5.95
CA VAL A 117 13.08 -6.39 -5.50
C VAL A 117 14.26 -6.57 -6.47
N PRO A 118 14.85 -5.47 -6.99
CA PRO A 118 16.10 -5.56 -7.73
C PRO A 118 17.29 -5.81 -6.79
N LEU A 119 18.08 -6.85 -7.08
CA LEU A 119 19.13 -7.36 -6.20
C LEU A 119 20.30 -6.40 -6.01
N ASP A 120 20.71 -5.74 -7.09
CA ASP A 120 21.75 -4.71 -7.11
C ASP A 120 21.38 -3.52 -6.20
N ILE A 121 20.13 -3.05 -6.28
CA ILE A 121 19.63 -1.96 -5.45
C ILE A 121 19.53 -2.40 -3.99
N ALA A 122 18.95 -3.58 -3.72
CA ALA A 122 18.80 -4.08 -2.36
C ALA A 122 20.15 -4.27 -1.65
N ARG A 123 21.17 -4.77 -2.35
CA ARG A 123 22.51 -4.93 -1.81
C ARG A 123 23.14 -3.58 -1.45
N LEU A 124 23.09 -2.62 -2.38
CA LEU A 124 23.66 -1.29 -2.13
C LEU A 124 22.95 -0.54 -1.01
N GLU A 125 21.63 -0.69 -0.92
CA GLU A 125 20.87 -0.13 0.18
C GLU A 125 21.19 -0.86 1.50
N HIS A 126 21.39 -2.17 1.51
CA HIS A 126 21.78 -2.90 2.73
C HIS A 126 23.14 -2.41 3.28
N GLU A 127 24.07 -2.07 2.39
CA GLU A 127 25.42 -1.56 2.72
C GLU A 127 25.45 -0.06 3.06
N ASP A 128 24.37 0.68 2.82
CA ASP A 128 24.36 2.14 3.00
C ASP A 128 24.12 2.52 4.47
N ASN A 129 24.80 3.58 4.91
CA ASN A 129 24.70 4.10 6.27
C ASN A 129 23.44 4.95 6.41
N HIS A 130 22.28 4.30 6.42
CA HIS A 130 21.01 4.98 6.62
C HIS A 130 20.89 5.54 8.03
N THR A 131 20.21 6.68 8.16
CA THR A 131 19.77 7.20 9.46
C THR A 131 18.57 6.44 10.04
N TRP A 132 18.12 5.37 9.36
CA TRP A 132 16.96 4.57 9.69
C TRP A 132 17.28 3.07 9.53
N ALA A 133 16.61 2.22 10.31
CA ALA A 133 16.78 0.78 10.22
C ALA A 133 16.32 0.26 8.85
N TRP A 134 17.28 -0.14 8.01
CA TRP A 134 17.01 -0.67 6.68
C TRP A 134 16.30 -2.02 6.75
N THR A 135 15.31 -2.20 5.89
CA THR A 135 14.58 -3.46 5.72
C THR A 135 14.26 -3.66 4.24
N PRO A 136 14.31 -4.90 3.71
CA PRO A 136 13.98 -5.16 2.30
C PRO A 136 12.59 -4.66 1.87
N SER A 137 11.63 -4.60 2.80
CA SER A 137 10.29 -4.05 2.52
C SER A 137 10.28 -2.56 2.14
N LYS A 138 11.36 -1.82 2.41
CA LYS A 138 11.50 -0.39 2.08
C LYS A 138 12.29 -0.14 0.80
N VAL A 139 12.67 -1.21 0.09
CA VAL A 139 13.55 -1.13 -1.07
C VAL A 139 13.03 -0.21 -2.16
N PHE A 140 11.71 -0.02 -2.32
CA PHE A 140 11.13 0.86 -3.33
C PHE A 140 11.29 2.38 -3.07
N TYR A 141 11.89 2.80 -1.95
CA TYR A 141 12.13 4.21 -1.65
C TYR A 141 13.01 4.93 -2.70
N PRO A 142 14.18 4.39 -3.11
CA PRO A 142 15.05 5.04 -4.10
C PRO A 142 14.42 5.14 -5.48
N MET A 143 13.48 4.25 -5.83
CA MET A 143 12.70 4.38 -7.06
C MET A 143 11.92 5.70 -7.08
N MET A 144 11.24 6.03 -5.98
CA MET A 144 10.50 7.30 -5.87
C MET A 144 11.44 8.51 -5.81
N GLU A 145 12.65 8.36 -5.27
CA GLU A 145 13.69 9.40 -5.33
C GLU A 145 14.20 9.63 -6.76
N ALA A 146 14.46 8.56 -7.51
CA ALA A 146 14.92 8.62 -8.89
C ALA A 146 13.88 9.23 -9.84
N LEU A 147 12.59 9.12 -9.53
CA LEU A 147 11.52 9.70 -10.34
C LEU A 147 11.32 11.21 -10.12
N GLN A 148 11.83 11.76 -9.01
CA GLN A 148 11.72 13.19 -8.71
C GLN A 148 12.55 14.02 -9.71
N ASN A 149 12.04 15.19 -10.06
CA ASN A 149 12.74 16.11 -10.95
C ASN A 149 13.71 17.02 -10.16
N ARG A 150 14.65 16.42 -9.43
CA ARG A 150 15.60 17.20 -8.62
C ARG A 150 16.79 17.65 -9.46
N LYS A 151 17.13 18.93 -9.35
CA LYS A 151 18.40 19.47 -9.87
C LYS A 151 19.63 18.87 -9.16
N ARG A 152 19.45 18.34 -7.95
CA ARG A 152 20.52 17.75 -7.14
C ARG A 152 20.21 16.28 -6.85
N VAL A 153 21.15 15.43 -7.19
CA VAL A 153 21.14 14.01 -6.87
C VAL A 153 21.19 13.84 -5.34
N PRO A 154 20.39 12.94 -4.74
CA PRO A 154 20.47 12.65 -3.31
C PRO A 154 21.89 12.24 -2.91
N LYS A 155 22.38 12.67 -1.74
CA LYS A 155 23.74 12.32 -1.25
C LYS A 155 23.90 10.86 -0.81
N ARG A 156 22.90 10.00 -1.01
CA ARG A 156 22.93 8.60 -0.57
C ARG A 156 23.97 7.81 -1.36
N ASN A 157 24.60 6.82 -0.74
CA ASN A 157 25.64 6.01 -1.38
C ASN A 157 25.15 5.37 -2.69
N LEU A 158 23.88 4.92 -2.71
CA LEU A 158 23.24 4.37 -3.90
C LEU A 158 23.36 5.29 -5.13
N PHE A 159 23.05 6.58 -4.96
CA PHE A 159 23.06 7.55 -6.06
C PHE A 159 24.46 8.10 -6.39
N GLN A 160 25.47 7.76 -5.59
CA GLN A 160 26.88 7.98 -5.92
C GLN A 160 27.44 6.83 -6.75
N LYS A 161 26.95 5.62 -6.53
CA LYS A 161 27.37 4.39 -7.21
C LYS A 161 26.59 4.11 -8.50
N LEU A 162 25.32 4.51 -8.56
CA LEU A 162 24.44 4.30 -9.70
C LEU A 162 23.82 5.62 -10.17
N SER A 163 23.76 5.80 -11.47
CA SER A 163 22.97 6.87 -12.09
C SER A 163 21.47 6.65 -11.88
N VAL A 164 20.70 7.75 -11.99
CA VAL A 164 19.23 7.70 -11.95
C VAL A 164 18.66 6.72 -12.98
N ASP A 165 19.25 6.66 -14.17
CA ASP A 165 18.78 5.79 -15.25
C ASP A 165 19.08 4.32 -14.99
N GLU A 166 20.22 4.00 -14.37
CA GLU A 166 20.54 2.63 -13.94
C GLU A 166 19.57 2.15 -12.86
N ILE A 167 19.25 2.99 -11.87
CA ILE A 167 18.26 2.68 -10.83
C ILE A 167 16.90 2.40 -11.46
N ILE A 168 16.43 3.29 -12.34
CA ILE A 168 15.14 3.13 -13.03
C ILE A 168 15.12 1.88 -13.90
N LYS A 169 16.20 1.60 -14.64
CA LYS A 169 16.34 0.41 -15.48
C LYS A 169 16.30 -0.86 -14.64
N SER A 170 16.95 -0.88 -13.47
CA SER A 170 16.95 -2.04 -12.58
C SER A 170 15.55 -2.39 -12.07
N TYR A 171 14.76 -1.39 -11.64
CA TYR A 171 13.36 -1.58 -11.29
C TYR A 171 12.51 -2.05 -12.46
N ARG A 172 12.60 -1.37 -13.61
CA ARG A 172 11.84 -1.74 -14.82
C ARG A 172 12.11 -3.18 -15.23
N ASN A 173 13.38 -3.58 -15.29
CA ASN A 173 13.78 -4.92 -15.70
C ASN A 173 13.25 -5.98 -14.73
N THR A 174 13.36 -5.73 -13.42
CA THR A 174 12.89 -6.68 -12.40
C THR A 174 11.37 -6.84 -12.44
N ILE A 175 10.62 -5.74 -12.52
CA ILE A 175 9.16 -5.77 -12.62
C ILE A 175 8.72 -6.41 -13.94
N GLY A 176 9.36 -6.04 -15.06
CA GLY A 176 9.10 -6.59 -16.39
C GLY A 176 9.30 -8.10 -16.45
N LYS A 177 10.41 -8.61 -15.89
CA LYS A 177 10.67 -10.05 -15.80
C LYS A 177 9.52 -10.80 -15.14
N TYR A 178 9.10 -10.41 -13.94
CA TYR A 178 8.03 -11.12 -13.23
C TYR A 178 6.67 -10.96 -13.90
N TRP A 179 6.43 -9.81 -14.55
CA TRP A 179 5.23 -9.62 -15.35
C TRP A 179 5.18 -10.56 -16.55
N GLU A 180 6.28 -10.69 -17.29
CA GLU A 180 6.42 -11.61 -18.43
C GLU A 180 6.28 -13.08 -18.03
N GLU A 181 6.73 -13.44 -16.81
CA GLU A 181 6.55 -14.76 -16.20
C GLU A 181 5.11 -15.07 -15.74
N GLY A 182 4.15 -14.19 -15.99
CA GLY A 182 2.76 -14.44 -15.64
C GLY A 182 2.43 -14.19 -14.17
N LYS A 183 3.26 -13.46 -13.42
CA LYS A 183 3.08 -13.26 -11.98
C LYS A 183 2.20 -12.05 -11.67
N ASN A 184 1.46 -12.14 -10.56
CA ASN A 184 0.86 -11.00 -9.90
C ASN A 184 1.92 -10.25 -9.10
N ILE A 185 1.90 -8.92 -9.15
CA ILE A 185 2.96 -8.08 -8.58
C ILE A 185 2.36 -7.20 -7.48
N VAL A 186 2.95 -7.24 -6.28
CA VAL A 186 2.62 -6.29 -5.20
C VAL A 186 3.88 -5.49 -4.87
N MET A 187 3.73 -4.17 -4.81
CA MET A 187 4.82 -3.27 -4.47
C MET A 187 4.29 -2.06 -3.71
N GLY A 188 5.12 -1.47 -2.86
CA GLY A 188 4.69 -0.38 -2.00
C GLY A 188 5.86 0.39 -1.41
N THR A 189 5.66 1.68 -1.17
CA THR A 189 6.59 2.50 -0.39
C THR A 189 5.87 3.69 0.21
N GLU A 190 6.25 4.08 1.43
CA GLU A 190 5.76 5.32 2.03
C GLU A 190 6.17 6.55 1.22
N ALA A 191 7.26 6.47 0.46
CA ALA A 191 7.71 7.52 -0.46
C ALA A 191 6.74 7.77 -1.62
N MET A 192 5.71 6.93 -1.82
CA MET A 192 4.65 7.26 -2.76
C MET A 192 3.94 8.54 -2.35
N ASP A 193 3.89 8.90 -1.07
CA ASP A 193 3.26 10.14 -0.63
C ASP A 193 3.92 11.43 -1.15
N LEU A 194 5.13 11.31 -1.71
CA LEU A 194 5.79 12.40 -2.42
C LEU A 194 4.99 12.87 -3.63
N ILE A 195 4.15 12.02 -4.24
CA ILE A 195 3.32 12.42 -5.38
C ILE A 195 2.28 13.48 -5.03
N VAL A 196 1.86 13.58 -3.76
CA VAL A 196 0.91 14.62 -3.32
C VAL A 196 1.57 15.75 -2.55
N LYS A 197 2.74 15.48 -1.96
CA LYS A 197 3.50 16.48 -1.19
C LYS A 197 4.26 17.46 -2.07
N LEU A 198 4.75 17.01 -3.22
CA LEU A 198 5.67 17.76 -4.06
C LEU A 198 4.96 18.35 -5.29
N PRO A 199 5.31 19.58 -5.73
CA PRO A 199 4.78 20.16 -6.96
C PRO A 199 4.99 19.29 -8.20
N GLU A 200 6.10 18.55 -8.27
CA GLU A 200 6.42 17.64 -9.37
C GLU A 200 5.63 16.32 -9.34
N GLY A 201 4.80 16.09 -8.34
CA GLY A 201 4.03 14.87 -8.14
C GLY A 201 3.30 14.33 -9.38
N PRO A 202 2.54 15.16 -10.14
CA PRO A 202 1.93 14.73 -11.40
C PRO A 202 2.94 14.20 -12.41
N SER A 203 4.12 14.82 -12.51
CA SER A 203 5.19 14.37 -13.39
C SER A 203 5.84 13.08 -12.90
N MET A 204 5.95 12.88 -11.58
CA MET A 204 6.46 11.64 -10.99
C MET A 204 5.55 10.46 -11.34
N LEU A 205 4.23 10.63 -11.25
CA LEU A 205 3.27 9.59 -11.61
C LEU A 205 3.34 9.25 -13.12
N SER A 206 3.44 10.26 -13.98
CA SER A 206 3.64 10.06 -15.42
C SER A 206 4.95 9.32 -15.72
N LYS A 207 6.05 9.71 -15.05
CA LYS A 207 7.34 9.03 -15.17
C LYS A 207 7.28 7.61 -14.62
N PHE A 208 6.56 7.35 -13.53
CA PHE A 208 6.39 5.99 -12.99
C PHE A 208 5.75 5.08 -14.04
N ARG A 209 4.62 5.50 -14.65
CA ARG A 209 3.94 4.76 -15.71
C ARG A 209 4.84 4.53 -16.93
N LYS A 210 5.58 5.54 -17.39
CA LYS A 210 6.42 5.44 -18.60
C LYS A 210 7.76 4.75 -18.37
N ARG A 211 8.35 4.91 -17.19
CA ARG A 211 9.74 4.56 -16.91
C ARG A 211 9.91 3.30 -16.08
N ILE A 212 8.94 2.96 -15.23
CA ILE A 212 9.02 1.78 -14.35
C ILE A 212 8.12 0.66 -14.85
N MET A 213 6.87 0.98 -15.20
CA MET A 213 5.89 -0.05 -15.58
C MET A 213 6.20 -0.66 -16.95
N PRO A 214 6.04 -1.98 -17.11
CA PRO A 214 6.02 -2.62 -18.43
C PRO A 214 4.92 -2.01 -19.31
N GLN A 215 5.20 -1.87 -20.60
CA GLN A 215 4.25 -1.29 -21.56
C GLN A 215 3.03 -2.18 -21.80
N SER A 216 3.16 -3.48 -21.51
CA SER A 216 2.11 -4.49 -21.68
C SER A 216 1.13 -4.57 -20.51
N ILE A 217 1.26 -3.73 -19.48
CA ILE A 217 0.27 -3.65 -18.39
C ILE A 217 -0.80 -2.63 -18.78
N ASP A 218 -2.06 -3.05 -18.81
CA ASP A 218 -3.20 -2.16 -19.00
C ASP A 218 -3.66 -1.54 -17.68
N GLY A 219 -4.33 -0.38 -17.75
CA GLY A 219 -4.70 0.37 -16.55
C GLY A 219 -5.64 -0.36 -15.60
N ASP A 220 -6.57 -1.14 -16.16
CA ASP A 220 -7.54 -1.95 -15.41
C ASP A 220 -6.88 -3.13 -14.67
N GLN A 221 -5.64 -3.48 -15.02
CA GLN A 221 -4.82 -4.46 -14.31
C GLN A 221 -4.08 -3.86 -13.11
N ILE A 222 -4.11 -2.54 -12.94
CA ILE A 222 -3.43 -1.83 -11.88
C ILE A 222 -4.43 -1.39 -10.81
N ASN A 223 -4.24 -1.89 -9.59
CA ASN A 223 -4.97 -1.50 -8.40
C ASN A 223 -4.06 -0.67 -7.49
N VAL A 224 -4.51 0.52 -7.10
CA VAL A 224 -3.82 1.35 -6.12
C VAL A 224 -4.57 1.30 -4.80
N VAL A 225 -3.92 0.79 -3.76
CA VAL A 225 -4.46 0.76 -2.41
C VAL A 225 -4.07 2.04 -1.68
N ILE A 226 -5.06 2.85 -1.33
CA ILE A 226 -4.89 4.09 -0.57
C ILE A 226 -5.60 3.96 0.76
N MET A 227 -4.86 4.21 1.83
CA MET A 227 -5.39 4.15 3.19
C MET A 227 -5.87 5.54 3.63
N TYR A 228 -7.11 5.60 4.11
CA TYR A 228 -7.74 6.79 4.67
C TYR A 228 -7.86 6.64 6.18
N ARG A 229 -7.03 7.39 6.92
CA ARG A 229 -6.98 7.34 8.39
C ARG A 229 -7.87 8.42 9.00
N THR A 230 -8.70 8.03 9.95
CA THR A 230 -9.49 8.91 10.82
C THR A 230 -9.38 8.46 12.28
N PRO A 231 -9.50 9.38 13.25
CA PRO A 231 -9.45 10.84 13.10
C PRO A 231 -8.10 11.30 12.51
N LYS A 232 -8.12 12.33 11.66
CA LYS A 232 -6.95 12.85 10.94
C LYS A 232 -6.00 13.57 11.89
N VAL A 233 -6.50 14.17 12.96
CA VAL A 233 -5.65 14.78 13.98
C VAL A 233 -4.76 13.75 14.67
N LYS A 234 -5.23 12.51 14.89
CA LYS A 234 -4.37 11.41 15.43
C LYS A 234 -3.25 11.02 14.46
N HIS A 235 -3.52 11.13 13.15
CA HIS A 235 -2.50 10.94 12.12
C HIS A 235 -1.46 12.07 12.18
N LEU A 236 -1.90 13.32 12.30
CA LEU A 236 -1.03 14.48 12.45
C LEU A 236 -0.11 14.36 13.68
N VAL A 237 -0.66 13.97 14.84
CA VAL A 237 0.11 13.69 16.06
C VAL A 237 1.12 12.55 15.83
N SER A 238 0.73 11.49 15.12
CA SER A 238 1.66 10.40 14.77
C SER A 238 2.84 10.86 13.90
N MET A 239 2.61 11.83 13.02
CA MET A 239 3.68 12.43 12.20
C MET A 239 4.62 13.28 13.04
N TRP A 240 4.09 14.10 13.95
CA TRP A 240 4.89 14.88 14.89
C TRP A 240 5.82 13.98 15.69
N LEU A 241 5.28 12.95 16.34
CA LEU A 241 6.02 12.03 17.19
C LEU A 241 7.22 11.35 16.51
N GLN A 242 7.14 11.10 15.21
CA GLN A 242 8.26 10.53 14.46
C GLN A 242 9.35 11.57 14.17
N ASN A 243 8.98 12.84 14.01
CA ASN A 243 9.92 13.91 13.74
C ASN A 243 10.64 14.40 15.02
N CYS A 244 10.06 14.17 16.21
CA CYS A 244 10.59 14.55 17.52
C CYS A 244 11.81 13.73 18.03
N ASN A 245 12.64 13.22 17.14
CA ASN A 245 13.97 12.75 17.52
C ASN A 245 14.95 13.91 17.74
N ARG A 246 14.47 15.17 17.72
CA ARG A 246 15.25 16.38 17.92
C ARG A 246 14.78 17.12 19.19
N PRO A 247 15.69 17.58 20.07
CA PRO A 247 15.34 18.22 21.35
C PRO A 247 14.52 19.52 21.25
N ILE A 248 14.48 20.15 20.07
CA ILE A 248 13.91 21.51 19.88
C ILE A 248 12.42 21.44 19.49
N ASP A 249 11.90 20.26 19.11
CA ASP A 249 10.52 20.07 18.65
C ASP A 249 9.71 19.17 19.61
N ASP A 250 10.02 19.21 20.91
CA ASP A 250 9.39 18.34 21.92
C ASP A 250 7.92 18.68 22.19
N LYS A 251 7.39 19.78 21.64
CA LYS A 251 5.97 20.18 21.74
C LYS A 251 5.28 20.16 20.39
N PHE A 252 4.05 19.64 20.35
CA PHE A 252 3.26 19.53 19.11
C PHE A 252 2.97 20.89 18.47
N TYR A 253 2.60 21.89 19.30
CA TYR A 253 2.29 23.22 18.80
C TYR A 253 3.52 23.92 18.18
N GLU A 254 4.71 23.72 18.73
CA GLU A 254 5.94 24.30 18.19
C GLU A 254 6.23 23.68 16.84
N TRP A 255 6.22 22.35 16.77
CA TRP A 255 6.43 21.63 15.52
C TRP A 255 5.47 22.05 14.40
N ILE A 256 4.16 22.16 14.68
CA ILE A 256 3.18 22.51 13.63
C ILE A 256 3.31 23.97 13.19
N THR A 257 3.78 24.86 14.06
CA THR A 257 3.90 26.31 13.79
C THR A 257 5.25 26.69 13.17
N THR A 258 6.33 25.97 13.49
CA THR A 258 7.70 26.31 13.06
C THR A 258 8.14 25.53 11.84
N THR A 259 7.60 24.32 11.61
CA THR A 259 8.07 23.49 10.50
C THR A 259 7.47 23.87 9.15
N GLY A 260 8.27 23.72 8.10
CA GLY A 260 7.85 23.83 6.69
C GLY A 260 6.93 22.70 6.22
N ASN A 261 6.37 21.88 7.12
CA ASN A 261 5.51 20.76 6.76
C ASN A 261 4.28 21.24 5.98
N THR A 262 4.00 20.62 4.83
CA THR A 262 2.86 21.01 3.96
C THR A 262 1.56 20.31 4.32
N LEU A 263 1.58 19.41 5.32
CA LEU A 263 0.48 18.51 5.69
C LEU A 263 0.06 17.54 4.56
N GLY A 264 0.85 17.42 3.49
CA GLY A 264 0.52 16.55 2.35
C GLY A 264 0.44 15.05 2.72
N ALA A 265 1.05 14.62 3.83
CA ALA A 265 0.89 13.23 4.31
C ALA A 265 -0.51 12.93 4.88
N LEU A 266 -1.34 13.95 5.15
CA LEU A 266 -2.75 13.75 5.53
C LEU A 266 -3.66 13.60 4.32
N ASP A 267 -3.16 13.91 3.12
CA ASP A 267 -3.96 14.12 1.92
C ASP A 267 -4.19 12.83 1.11
N SER A 268 -4.81 11.84 1.76
CA SER A 268 -5.22 10.59 1.10
C SER A 268 -6.16 10.85 -0.07
N LEU A 269 -7.12 11.78 0.06
CA LEU A 269 -8.12 12.03 -0.99
C LEU A 269 -7.56 12.86 -2.15
N GLY A 270 -6.65 13.80 -1.91
CA GLY A 270 -5.88 14.44 -2.98
C GLY A 270 -4.99 13.45 -3.74
N MET A 271 -4.52 12.37 -3.08
CA MET A 271 -3.82 11.27 -3.77
C MET A 271 -4.77 10.49 -4.67
N VAL A 272 -5.97 10.17 -4.17
CA VAL A 272 -7.03 9.53 -4.97
C VAL A 272 -7.33 10.39 -6.20
N GLU A 273 -7.55 11.70 -6.01
CA GLU A 273 -7.82 12.64 -7.10
C GLU A 273 -6.71 12.64 -8.15
N LEU A 274 -5.45 12.78 -7.69
CA LEU A 274 -4.30 12.87 -8.57
C LEU A 274 -4.14 11.61 -9.42
N ILE A 275 -4.28 10.43 -8.81
CA ILE A 275 -4.17 9.15 -9.52
C ILE A 275 -5.35 8.98 -10.47
N HIS A 276 -6.57 9.23 -9.99
CA HIS A 276 -7.79 9.16 -10.79
C HIS A 276 -7.71 10.05 -12.04
N ASN A 277 -7.26 11.30 -11.90
CA ASN A 277 -7.25 12.26 -13.01
C ASN A 277 -6.08 12.06 -14.00
N ARG A 278 -5.06 11.29 -13.63
CA ARG A 278 -3.84 11.13 -14.44
C ARG A 278 -3.64 9.73 -15.00
N THR A 279 -4.46 8.78 -14.56
CA THR A 279 -4.33 7.37 -14.93
C THR A 279 -5.71 6.76 -15.12
N ASP A 280 -5.73 5.65 -15.83
CA ASP A 280 -6.85 4.72 -16.01
C ASP A 280 -6.87 3.63 -14.93
N TRP A 281 -6.08 3.79 -13.85
CA TRP A 281 -5.95 2.77 -12.81
C TRP A 281 -7.18 2.67 -11.92
N ASN A 282 -7.37 1.50 -11.33
CA ASN A 282 -8.36 1.26 -10.28
C ASN A 282 -7.80 1.69 -8.92
N ILE A 283 -8.67 2.16 -8.04
CA ILE A 283 -8.28 2.66 -6.70
C ILE A 283 -9.12 1.95 -5.65
N ASP A 284 -8.46 1.29 -4.70
CA ASP A 284 -9.06 0.72 -3.50
C ASP A 284 -8.81 1.68 -2.33
N LEU A 285 -9.87 2.41 -1.93
CA LEU A 285 -9.82 3.37 -0.83
C LEU A 285 -10.31 2.72 0.46
N ILE A 286 -9.40 2.52 1.42
CA ILE A 286 -9.68 1.79 2.67
C ILE A 286 -9.79 2.75 3.86
N HIS A 287 -10.96 2.80 4.50
CA HIS A 287 -11.15 3.58 5.73
C HIS A 287 -10.64 2.80 6.96
N LEU A 288 -9.50 3.21 7.53
CA LEU A 288 -8.82 2.47 8.59
C LEU A 288 -9.57 2.45 9.93
N GLY A 289 -10.33 3.50 10.27
CA GLY A 289 -11.10 3.54 11.52
C GLY A 289 -12.11 2.40 11.57
N SER A 290 -13.04 2.38 10.62
CA SER A 290 -14.02 1.30 10.45
C SER A 290 -13.41 -0.08 10.25
N LEU A 291 -12.27 -0.18 9.56
CA LEU A 291 -11.55 -1.45 9.46
C LEU A 291 -11.16 -1.99 10.85
N ASN A 292 -10.62 -1.12 11.71
CA ASN A 292 -10.27 -1.49 13.09
C ASN A 292 -11.53 -1.79 13.92
N ASP A 293 -12.62 -1.04 13.74
CA ASP A 293 -13.89 -1.23 14.46
C ASP A 293 -14.47 -2.63 14.21
N VAL A 294 -14.28 -3.17 13.01
CA VAL A 294 -14.68 -4.54 12.66
C VAL A 294 -13.57 -5.56 12.94
N GLY A 295 -12.49 -5.20 13.63
CA GLY A 295 -11.45 -6.12 14.08
C GLY A 295 -10.57 -6.71 12.97
N TRP A 296 -10.36 -5.98 11.87
CA TRP A 296 -9.39 -6.37 10.84
C TRP A 296 -8.04 -5.70 11.09
N ASP A 297 -6.93 -6.44 10.91
CA ASP A 297 -5.64 -5.83 10.60
C ASP A 297 -5.60 -5.43 9.12
N VAL A 298 -5.04 -4.26 8.81
CA VAL A 298 -4.98 -3.75 7.43
C VAL A 298 -4.12 -4.61 6.51
N SER A 299 -3.07 -5.24 7.01
CA SER A 299 -2.25 -6.16 6.21
C SER A 299 -3.06 -7.39 5.83
N ASN A 300 -3.77 -7.97 6.80
CA ASN A 300 -4.67 -9.09 6.56
C ASN A 300 -5.78 -8.70 5.58
N TYR A 301 -6.41 -7.54 5.77
CA TYR A 301 -7.49 -7.09 4.88
C TYR A 301 -7.02 -6.93 3.45
N VAL A 302 -5.84 -6.31 3.24
CA VAL A 302 -5.23 -6.19 1.91
C VAL A 302 -4.96 -7.57 1.32
N ALA A 303 -4.33 -8.48 2.06
CA ALA A 303 -4.07 -9.83 1.55
C ALA A 303 -5.35 -10.60 1.18
N CYS A 304 -6.37 -10.56 2.03
CA CYS A 304 -7.60 -11.32 1.84
C CYS A 304 -8.52 -10.71 0.77
N ASN A 305 -8.84 -9.43 0.91
CA ASN A 305 -9.94 -8.79 0.16
C ASN A 305 -9.45 -8.04 -1.08
N ILE A 306 -8.19 -7.63 -1.12
CA ILE A 306 -7.63 -6.90 -2.27
C ILE A 306 -6.81 -7.83 -3.15
N LEU A 307 -5.91 -8.60 -2.52
CA LEU A 307 -5.01 -9.52 -3.23
C LEU A 307 -5.66 -10.89 -3.50
N GLY A 308 -6.88 -11.12 -2.99
CA GLY A 308 -7.69 -12.31 -3.27
C GLY A 308 -7.17 -13.60 -2.64
N ASN A 309 -6.41 -13.53 -1.55
CA ASN A 309 -5.94 -14.73 -0.86
C ASN A 309 -7.05 -15.34 -0.01
N GLU A 310 -7.08 -16.66 0.05
CA GLU A 310 -7.97 -17.37 0.96
C GLU A 310 -7.63 -17.03 2.40
N CYS A 311 -8.65 -16.79 3.22
CA CYS A 311 -8.47 -16.39 4.60
C CYS A 311 -9.46 -17.10 5.53
N VAL A 312 -8.97 -17.50 6.70
CA VAL A 312 -9.77 -18.10 7.77
C VAL A 312 -9.74 -17.15 8.96
N ASN A 313 -10.91 -16.74 9.45
CA ASN A 313 -11.02 -15.81 10.58
C ASN A 313 -10.21 -14.52 10.38
N LYS A 314 -10.25 -13.93 9.18
CA LYS A 314 -9.55 -12.69 8.83
C LYS A 314 -8.02 -12.79 8.84
N ILE A 315 -7.48 -13.99 8.70
CA ILE A 315 -6.03 -14.25 8.61
C ILE A 315 -5.78 -15.02 7.30
N PRO A 316 -4.81 -14.60 6.47
CA PRO A 316 -4.37 -15.36 5.29
C PRO A 316 -4.08 -16.83 5.61
N ASN A 317 -4.64 -17.73 4.80
CA ASN A 317 -4.39 -19.16 4.91
C ASN A 317 -2.90 -19.44 4.68
N GLY A 318 -2.30 -20.30 5.50
CA GLY A 318 -0.84 -20.55 5.50
C GLY A 318 -0.03 -19.67 6.45
N LEU A 319 -0.61 -18.61 7.05
CA LEU A 319 0.02 -17.96 8.20
C LEU A 319 -0.10 -18.85 9.44
N ASN A 320 1.04 -19.28 9.98
CA ASN A 320 1.06 -19.93 11.29
C ASN A 320 0.49 -18.97 12.34
N LYS A 321 -0.36 -19.47 13.25
CA LYS A 321 -0.92 -18.66 14.36
C LYS A 321 0.16 -18.03 15.25
N SER A 322 1.37 -18.60 15.26
CA SER A 322 2.54 -18.09 15.98
C SER A 322 3.22 -16.91 15.28
N GLU A 323 3.01 -16.72 13.97
CA GLU A 323 3.54 -15.56 13.28
C GLU A 323 2.72 -14.33 13.64
N THR A 324 3.30 -13.48 14.47
CA THR A 324 2.71 -12.18 14.78
C THR A 324 2.72 -11.33 13.53
N VAL A 325 1.52 -11.01 13.02
CA VAL A 325 1.32 -9.90 12.09
C VAL A 325 1.97 -8.68 12.72
N ILE A 326 2.84 -7.99 11.98
CA ILE A 326 3.42 -6.75 12.47
C ILE A 326 2.29 -5.73 12.50
N THR A 327 1.74 -5.50 13.69
CA THR A 327 0.57 -4.65 13.88
C THR A 327 0.94 -3.19 13.68
N ASN A 328 0.00 -2.46 13.09
CA ASN A 328 0.21 -1.08 12.72
C ASN A 328 0.17 -0.11 13.91
N VAL A 329 1.06 0.89 13.85
CA VAL A 329 1.12 2.06 14.74
C VAL A 329 1.50 1.71 16.18
N ARG A 330 2.77 1.93 16.54
CA ARG A 330 3.14 2.03 17.96
C ARG A 330 2.35 3.18 18.56
N SER A 331 1.51 2.88 19.55
CA SER A 331 0.91 3.91 20.40
C SER A 331 2.04 4.55 21.20
N SER A 332 2.56 5.67 20.70
CA SER A 332 3.39 6.53 21.55
C SER A 332 2.47 7.13 22.61
N SER A 333 2.88 7.04 23.87
CA SER A 333 2.16 7.61 25.01
C SER A 333 2.44 9.11 25.21
N ARG A 334 3.31 9.72 24.39
CA ARG A 334 3.63 11.14 24.53
C ARG A 334 2.39 11.99 24.26
N ASN A 335 2.01 12.78 25.25
CA ASN A 335 0.95 13.77 25.15
C ASN A 335 1.39 14.89 24.17
N PRO A 336 0.56 15.31 23.21
CA PRO A 336 0.88 16.42 22.32
C PRO A 336 0.98 17.79 23.03
N ASN A 337 0.66 17.89 24.32
CA ASN A 337 0.70 19.13 25.11
C ASN A 337 -0.23 20.21 24.52
N VAL A 338 -1.44 19.77 24.11
CA VAL A 338 -2.55 20.64 23.69
C VAL A 338 -3.86 20.02 24.20
N PRO A 339 -4.91 20.82 24.50
CA PRO A 339 -6.19 20.29 24.97
C PRO A 339 -6.87 19.41 23.90
N ASN A 340 -7.70 18.46 24.32
CA ASN A 340 -8.43 17.59 23.38
C ASN A 340 -9.38 18.40 22.49
N GLU A 341 -9.98 19.46 23.04
CA GLU A 341 -10.87 20.37 22.32
C GLU A 341 -10.12 21.06 21.17
N THR A 342 -8.85 21.43 21.39
CA THR A 342 -7.97 21.99 20.36
C THR A 342 -7.68 20.97 19.27
N LEU A 343 -7.48 19.70 19.61
CA LEU A 343 -7.28 18.62 18.63
C LEU A 343 -8.55 18.35 17.82
N ASP A 344 -9.72 18.40 18.46
CA ASP A 344 -11.01 18.20 17.81
C ASP A 344 -11.31 19.35 16.82
N GLU A 345 -11.04 20.61 17.20
CA GLU A 345 -11.12 21.76 16.30
C GLU A 345 -10.21 21.61 15.07
N MET A 346 -8.98 21.10 15.25
CA MET A 346 -8.10 20.80 14.13
C MET A 346 -8.67 19.72 13.22
N ASP A 347 -9.24 18.66 13.79
CA ASP A 347 -9.83 17.57 13.00
C ASP A 347 -11.01 18.07 12.15
N VAL A 348 -11.84 18.97 12.69
CA VAL A 348 -12.92 19.64 11.94
C VAL A 348 -12.35 20.37 10.71
N VAL A 349 -11.29 21.17 10.88
CA VAL A 349 -10.66 21.89 9.78
C VAL A 349 -10.09 20.94 8.72
N ILE A 350 -9.48 19.81 9.13
CA ILE A 350 -8.96 18.81 8.20
C ILE A 350 -10.11 18.12 7.44
N ASN A 351 -11.21 17.79 8.11
CA ASN A 351 -12.38 17.18 7.45
C ASN A 351 -13.06 18.16 6.47
N GLN A 352 -13.05 19.47 6.76
CA GLN A 352 -13.52 20.49 5.81
C GLN A 352 -12.63 20.57 4.55
N TYR A 353 -11.32 20.35 4.69
CA TYR A 353 -10.43 20.20 3.52
C TYR A 353 -10.78 18.96 2.70
N ASP A 354 -11.09 17.83 3.34
CA ASP A 354 -11.49 16.60 2.63
C ASP A 354 -12.78 16.80 1.80
N CYS A 355 -13.61 17.80 2.15
CA CYS A 355 -14.81 18.15 1.37
C CYS A 355 -14.53 18.55 -0.09
N ASN A 356 -13.30 18.95 -0.44
CA ASN A 356 -12.93 19.19 -1.85
C ASN A 356 -13.09 17.94 -2.74
N TYR A 357 -13.01 16.76 -2.14
CA TYR A 357 -12.85 15.50 -2.87
C TYR A 357 -14.09 14.61 -2.82
N ILE A 358 -15.21 15.06 -2.23
CA ILE A 358 -16.42 14.23 -2.09
C ILE A 358 -17.00 13.76 -3.43
N HIS A 359 -16.72 14.50 -4.51
CA HIS A 359 -17.17 14.17 -5.86
C HIS A 359 -16.55 12.86 -6.37
N LEU A 360 -15.35 12.50 -5.89
CA LEU A 360 -14.66 11.27 -6.25
C LEU A 360 -15.35 10.03 -5.69
N LEU A 361 -16.06 10.15 -4.58
CA LEU A 361 -16.65 9.01 -3.86
C LEU A 361 -17.79 8.32 -4.62
N SER A 362 -18.20 8.87 -5.77
CA SER A 362 -19.22 8.29 -6.65
C SER A 362 -18.63 7.73 -7.95
N ASN A 363 -17.30 7.75 -8.10
CA ASN A 363 -16.64 7.29 -9.32
C ASN A 363 -16.53 5.76 -9.37
N PRO A 364 -16.86 5.10 -10.49
CA PRO A 364 -16.84 3.64 -10.60
C PRO A 364 -15.44 3.00 -10.51
N ARG A 365 -14.35 3.76 -10.77
CA ARG A 365 -12.97 3.25 -10.61
C ARG A 365 -12.47 3.31 -9.17
N ILE A 366 -13.23 3.91 -8.27
CA ILE A 366 -12.87 4.05 -6.86
C ILE A 366 -13.72 3.07 -6.06
N ASN A 367 -13.12 1.95 -5.68
CA ASN A 367 -13.72 0.97 -4.81
C ASN A 367 -13.55 1.40 -3.35
N ILE A 368 -14.65 1.76 -2.70
CA ILE A 368 -14.65 2.27 -1.33
C ILE A 368 -14.89 1.12 -0.36
N HIS A 369 -13.84 0.75 0.37
CA HIS A 369 -13.93 -0.22 1.45
C HIS A 369 -14.37 0.48 2.74
N PHE A 370 -15.47 -0.02 3.32
CA PHE A 370 -16.18 0.61 4.44
C PHE A 370 -16.76 1.99 4.08
N PRO A 371 -17.84 2.06 3.27
CA PRO A 371 -18.34 3.32 2.72
C PRO A 371 -19.10 4.20 3.71
N ARG A 372 -19.50 3.69 4.88
CA ARG A 372 -20.35 4.43 5.84
C ARG A 372 -19.73 5.77 6.29
N PRO A 373 -18.47 5.83 6.77
CA PRO A 373 -17.86 7.10 7.17
C PRO A 373 -17.77 8.12 6.03
N PHE A 374 -17.55 7.66 4.79
CA PHE A 374 -17.53 8.53 3.62
C PHE A 374 -18.90 9.11 3.28
N LYS A 375 -19.98 8.33 3.49
CA LYS A 375 -21.36 8.85 3.39
C LYS A 375 -21.64 9.91 4.45
N GLU A 376 -21.16 9.71 5.68
CA GLU A 376 -21.29 10.67 6.77
C GLU A 376 -20.47 11.95 6.49
N LEU A 377 -19.25 11.81 5.98
CA LEU A 377 -18.42 12.93 5.52
C LEU A 377 -19.13 13.71 4.41
N LYS A 378 -19.68 13.03 3.39
CA LYS A 378 -20.42 13.67 2.30
C LYS A 378 -21.57 14.54 2.81
N LYS A 379 -22.36 14.05 3.78
CA LYS A 379 -23.43 14.83 4.43
C LYS A 379 -22.88 16.07 5.14
N LYS A 380 -21.77 15.92 5.87
CA LYS A 380 -21.12 17.05 6.58
C LYS A 380 -20.56 18.12 5.64
N CYS A 381 -20.33 17.79 4.37
CA CYS A 381 -19.80 18.73 3.38
C CYS A 381 -20.88 19.58 2.69
N GLU A 382 -22.17 19.34 2.95
CA GLU A 382 -23.26 20.14 2.38
C GLU A 382 -23.18 21.59 2.91
N GLY A 383 -23.05 22.55 1.99
CA GLY A 383 -22.93 23.99 2.34
C GLY A 383 -21.60 24.42 2.95
N VAL A 384 -20.61 23.52 3.02
CA VAL A 384 -19.29 23.84 3.58
C VAL A 384 -18.42 24.53 2.55
N ARG A 385 -17.76 25.63 2.96
CA ARG A 385 -16.73 26.28 2.14
C ARG A 385 -15.51 25.37 2.00
N HIS A 386 -15.14 25.11 0.75
CA HIS A 386 -13.92 24.43 0.36
C HIS A 386 -12.66 25.18 0.85
N HIS A 387 -11.70 24.43 1.41
CA HIS A 387 -10.41 24.96 1.85
C HIS A 387 -9.28 24.46 0.96
N THR A 388 -8.39 25.34 0.53
CA THR A 388 -7.10 24.93 -0.01
C THR A 388 -6.24 24.31 1.09
N ARG A 389 -5.21 23.54 0.72
CA ARG A 389 -4.27 22.96 1.69
C ARG A 389 -3.54 24.03 2.51
N ALA A 390 -3.25 25.18 1.89
CA ALA A 390 -2.63 26.33 2.55
C ALA A 390 -3.57 26.97 3.58
N GLU A 391 -4.85 27.16 3.25
CA GLU A 391 -5.87 27.65 4.20
C GLU A 391 -6.06 26.67 5.37
N MET A 392 -6.16 25.37 5.08
CA MET A 392 -6.23 24.32 6.12
C MET A 392 -5.03 24.41 7.08
N LYS A 393 -3.80 24.50 6.55
CA LYS A 393 -2.59 24.64 7.36
C LYS A 393 -2.63 25.91 8.22
N SER A 394 -2.99 27.05 7.64
CA SER A 394 -3.05 28.34 8.36
C SER A 394 -3.99 28.25 9.56
N LYS A 395 -5.20 27.71 9.35
CA LYS A 395 -6.18 27.53 10.42
C LYS A 395 -5.71 26.56 11.52
N ILE A 396 -5.10 25.43 11.15
CA ILE A 396 -4.54 24.49 12.14
C ILE A 396 -3.45 25.19 12.98
N VAL A 397 -2.59 25.99 12.35
CA VAL A 397 -1.55 26.77 13.03
C VAL A 397 -2.16 27.79 14.00
N GLU A 398 -3.24 28.47 13.62
CA GLU A 398 -3.96 29.40 14.49
C GLU A 398 -4.60 28.69 15.69
N ILE A 399 -5.26 27.56 15.47
CA ILE A 399 -5.86 26.72 16.52
C ILE A 399 -4.76 26.23 17.49
N ALA A 400 -3.64 25.73 16.95
CA ALA A 400 -2.49 25.29 17.74
C ALA A 400 -1.94 26.41 18.63
N LYS A 401 -1.79 27.63 18.10
CA LYS A 401 -1.29 28.79 18.85
C LYS A 401 -2.23 29.21 19.97
N LYS A 402 -3.54 29.04 19.81
CA LYS A 402 -4.52 29.34 20.86
C LYS A 402 -4.45 28.29 21.98
N GLY A 403 -4.49 27.00 21.63
CA GLY A 403 -4.43 25.92 22.61
C GLY A 403 -3.08 25.77 23.31
N GLY A 404 -1.97 26.06 22.62
CA GLY A 404 -0.62 25.94 23.16
C GLY A 404 -0.25 27.01 24.19
N LYS A 405 -0.92 28.16 24.22
CA LYS A 405 -0.68 29.22 25.23
C LYS A 405 -1.26 28.89 26.62
N ILE A 406 -2.08 27.85 26.71
CA ILE A 406 -2.73 27.42 27.95
C ILE A 406 -1.77 26.54 28.79
N PHE A 407 -0.70 26.04 28.18
CA PHE A 407 0.35 25.22 28.78
C PHE A 407 1.71 25.93 28.74
#